data_AF-A0A399X5R4-F1
#
_entry.id   AF-A0A399X5R4-F1
#
_cell.length_a   1.000
_cell.length_b   1.000
_cell.length_c   1.000
_cell.angle_alpha   90.00
_cell.angle_beta   90.00
_cell.angle_gamma   90.00
#
_symmetry.space_group_name_H-M   'P 1'
#
loop_
_entity.id
_entity.type
_entity.pdbx_description
1 polymer ?
#
loop_
_entity_poly.entity_id
_entity_poly.type
_entity_poly.pdbx_seq_one_letter_code
_entity_poly.pdbx_strand_id
1 'polypeptide(L)'
;MKDCKRYQDDLIGVAFGDVVGDAAESVRRHVSGCADCERLLHSYQIAAESVRVLPEPPEPRLSNETLRRRILSAEIQRSRTAGWSWSLGAFAVTAATVAIVLTLPRTAPREIGDSLRSALSGANDKRNLVAVEDLPDPEDVVTLLLPPPAARESNADRPEPKRTNERRGSMGFAKSSEESRPESSVLSGAAESMAAGSPEKVVPIVIIEKKNTLDGTAEAKEKTSTNDLAIGG
;
A
#
# COMPACT_ATOMS: atom_id res chain seq x y z
N MET A 1 32.48 -7.22 -11.37
CA MET A 1 31.64 -6.34 -10.53
C MET A 1 30.45 -5.72 -11.26
N LYS A 2 30.50 -5.44 -12.58
CA LYS A 2 29.34 -4.84 -13.29
C LYS A 2 28.15 -5.79 -13.41
N ASP A 3 28.38 -7.11 -13.43
CA ASP A 3 27.31 -8.09 -13.65
C ASP A 3 26.47 -8.39 -12.41
N CYS A 4 26.96 -8.08 -11.20
CA CYS A 4 26.25 -8.37 -9.94
C CYS A 4 24.91 -7.64 -9.85
N LYS A 5 24.83 -6.41 -10.37
CA LYS A 5 23.59 -5.60 -10.35
C LYS A 5 22.47 -6.23 -11.18
N ARG A 6 22.82 -6.96 -12.24
CA ARG A 6 21.84 -7.64 -13.10
C ARG A 6 21.18 -8.82 -12.39
N TYR A 7 21.89 -9.49 -11.49
CA TYR A 7 21.38 -10.66 -10.76
C TYR A 7 20.65 -10.28 -9.47
N GLN A 8 20.53 -9.00 -9.13
CA GLN A 8 19.98 -8.59 -7.84
C GLN A 8 18.53 -9.05 -7.64
N ASP A 9 17.67 -8.86 -8.64
CA ASP A 9 16.26 -9.27 -8.57
C ASP A 9 16.13 -10.81 -8.58
N ASP A 10 16.94 -11.49 -9.39
CA ASP A 10 16.94 -12.95 -9.48
C ASP A 10 17.43 -13.61 -8.17
N LEU A 11 18.38 -12.99 -7.46
CA LEU A 11 18.83 -13.47 -6.15
C LEU A 11 17.71 -13.45 -5.11
N ILE A 12 16.86 -12.42 -5.14
CA ILE A 12 15.66 -12.35 -4.29
C ILE A 12 14.71 -13.49 -4.67
N GLY A 13 14.39 -13.63 -5.96
CA GLY A 13 13.49 -14.68 -6.43
C GLY A 13 13.99 -16.09 -6.09
N VAL A 14 15.30 -16.36 -6.18
CA VAL A 14 15.89 -17.64 -5.76
C VAL A 14 15.80 -17.85 -4.25
N ALA A 15 15.98 -16.80 -3.44
CA ALA A 15 15.87 -16.91 -1.98
C ALA A 15 14.43 -17.22 -1.51
N PHE A 16 13.42 -16.62 -2.15
CA PHE A 16 12.01 -16.87 -1.84
C PHE A 16 11.44 -18.13 -2.50
N GLY A 17 12.11 -18.65 -3.54
CA GLY A 17 11.71 -19.86 -4.27
C GLY A 17 10.83 -19.57 -5.50
N ASP A 18 10.74 -18.31 -5.93
CA ASP A 18 9.94 -17.87 -7.07
C ASP A 18 10.62 -18.13 -8.42
N VAL A 19 11.95 -18.27 -8.43
CA VAL A 19 12.76 -18.51 -9.64
C VAL A 19 13.19 -19.98 -9.69
N VAL A 20 12.83 -20.67 -10.76
CA VAL A 20 13.12 -22.10 -11.00
C VAL A 20 13.75 -22.33 -12.39
N GLY A 21 14.30 -23.53 -12.61
CA GLY A 21 14.89 -23.93 -13.90
C GLY A 21 16.20 -23.21 -14.24
N ASP A 22 16.40 -22.94 -15.54
CA ASP A 22 17.64 -22.38 -16.10
C ASP A 22 18.06 -21.04 -15.48
N ALA A 23 17.08 -20.20 -15.11
CA ALA A 23 17.33 -18.93 -14.44
C ALA A 23 17.98 -19.13 -13.07
N ALA A 24 17.45 -20.06 -12.26
CA ALA A 24 18.01 -20.39 -10.95
C ALA A 24 19.40 -21.04 -11.06
N GLU A 25 19.66 -21.82 -12.11
CA GLU A 25 20.99 -22.37 -12.38
C GLU A 25 22.01 -21.28 -12.77
N SER A 26 21.59 -20.31 -13.59
CA SER A 26 22.42 -19.16 -13.97
C SER A 26 22.85 -18.34 -12.74
N VAL A 27 21.91 -18.07 -11.84
CA VAL A 27 22.18 -17.37 -10.56
C VAL A 27 23.12 -18.19 -9.69
N ARG A 28 22.87 -19.49 -9.51
CA ARG A 28 23.74 -20.38 -8.72
C ARG A 28 25.16 -20.44 -9.29
N ARG A 29 25.31 -20.48 -10.61
CA ARG A 29 26.60 -20.41 -11.28
C ARG A 29 27.31 -19.08 -10.99
N HIS A 30 26.61 -17.95 -11.08
CA HIS A 30 27.18 -16.64 -10.75
C HIS A 30 27.62 -16.56 -9.28
N VAL A 31 26.77 -16.99 -8.35
CA VAL A 31 27.04 -16.99 -6.90
C VAL A 31 28.27 -17.81 -6.56
N SER A 32 28.45 -18.98 -7.20
CA SER A 32 29.65 -19.82 -6.99
C SER A 32 30.97 -19.13 -7.36
N GLY A 33 30.93 -18.09 -8.21
CA GLY A 33 32.10 -17.30 -8.61
C GLY A 33 32.19 -15.92 -7.95
N CYS A 34 31.25 -15.53 -7.08
CA CYS A 34 31.16 -14.17 -6.55
C CYS A 34 30.77 -14.14 -5.07
N ALA A 35 31.76 -13.92 -4.19
CA ALA A 35 31.58 -13.89 -2.74
C ALA A 35 30.61 -12.79 -2.25
N ASP A 36 30.51 -11.66 -2.95
CA ASP A 36 29.55 -10.60 -2.60
C ASP A 36 28.11 -11.04 -2.85
N CYS A 37 27.85 -11.69 -3.99
CA CYS A 37 26.53 -12.23 -4.32
C CYS A 37 26.16 -13.44 -3.42
N GLU A 38 27.14 -14.22 -2.98
CA GLU A 38 26.93 -15.30 -1.99
C GLU A 38 26.46 -14.75 -0.64
N ARG A 39 27.15 -13.72 -0.12
CA ARG A 39 26.74 -13.04 1.13
C ARG A 39 25.35 -12.42 1.00
N LEU A 40 25.07 -11.80 -0.14
CA LEU A 40 23.78 -11.20 -0.41
C LEU A 40 22.66 -12.25 -0.48
N LEU A 41 22.89 -13.37 -1.19
CA LEU A 41 21.95 -14.49 -1.25
C LEU A 41 21.65 -15.03 0.16
N HIS A 42 22.68 -15.25 0.97
CA HIS A 42 22.52 -15.71 2.34
C HIS A 42 21.69 -14.73 3.19
N SER A 43 21.90 -13.42 3.02
CA SER A 43 21.09 -12.41 3.71
C SER A 43 19.60 -12.47 3.31
N TYR A 44 19.31 -12.70 2.03
CA TYR A 44 17.93 -12.89 1.57
C TYR A 44 17.33 -14.21 2.04
N GLN A 45 18.10 -15.28 2.14
CA GLN A 45 17.63 -16.56 2.69
C GLN A 45 17.23 -16.43 4.16
N ILE A 46 18.02 -15.70 4.97
CA ILE A 46 17.65 -15.38 6.36
C ILE A 46 16.34 -14.58 6.39
N ALA A 47 16.19 -13.57 5.53
CA ALA A 47 14.97 -12.78 5.45
C ALA A 47 13.75 -13.64 5.03
N ALA A 48 13.91 -14.50 4.02
CA ALA A 48 12.87 -15.42 3.57
C ALA A 48 12.45 -16.38 4.69
N GLU A 49 13.40 -16.90 5.47
CA GLU A 49 13.09 -17.75 6.62
C GLU A 49 12.34 -16.98 7.71
N SER A 50 12.72 -15.72 7.99
CA SER A 50 11.99 -14.89 8.95
C SER A 50 10.55 -14.61 8.52
N VAL A 51 10.30 -14.52 7.21
CA VAL A 51 8.95 -14.35 6.66
C VAL A 51 8.16 -15.65 6.73
N ARG A 52 8.80 -16.81 6.53
CA ARG A 52 8.14 -18.14 6.62
C ARG A 52 7.68 -18.48 8.03
N VAL A 53 8.39 -17.99 9.05
CA VAL A 53 8.04 -18.22 10.47
C VAL A 53 6.90 -17.30 10.93
N LEU A 54 6.52 -16.27 10.16
CA LEU A 54 5.38 -15.44 10.50
C LEU A 54 4.10 -16.30 10.55
N PRO A 55 3.27 -16.15 11.58
CA PRO A 55 2.00 -16.86 11.65
C PRO A 55 1.17 -16.52 10.42
N GLU A 56 0.46 -17.52 9.89
CA GLU A 56 -0.45 -17.32 8.77
C GLU A 56 -1.41 -16.16 9.11
N PRO A 57 -1.57 -15.18 8.22
CA PRO A 57 -2.45 -14.04 8.50
C PRO A 57 -3.83 -14.58 8.85
N PRO A 58 -4.45 -14.08 9.94
CA PRO A 58 -5.77 -14.56 10.35
C PRO A 58 -6.74 -14.40 9.19
N GLU A 59 -7.59 -15.42 8.98
CA GLU A 59 -8.60 -15.36 7.92
C GLU A 59 -9.36 -14.03 8.00
N PRO A 60 -9.54 -13.33 6.86
CA PRO A 60 -10.21 -12.05 6.86
C PRO A 60 -11.62 -12.21 7.41
N ARG A 61 -11.83 -11.77 8.66
CA ARG A 61 -13.15 -11.83 9.32
C ARG A 61 -14.21 -10.99 8.63
N LEU A 62 -13.80 -10.11 7.72
CA LEU A 62 -14.68 -9.28 6.92
C LEU A 62 -14.74 -9.89 5.52
N SER A 63 -15.96 -10.19 5.06
CA SER A 63 -16.16 -10.54 3.65
C SER A 63 -15.58 -9.43 2.77
N ASN A 64 -14.99 -9.81 1.63
CA ASN A 64 -14.46 -8.84 0.65
C ASN A 64 -15.49 -7.74 0.31
N GLU A 65 -16.78 -8.09 0.31
CA GLU A 65 -17.87 -7.14 0.09
C GLU A 65 -18.01 -6.11 1.21
N THR A 66 -17.81 -6.51 2.47
CA THR A 66 -17.83 -5.60 3.62
C THR A 66 -16.63 -4.67 3.58
N LEU A 67 -15.46 -5.20 3.23
CA LEU A 67 -14.22 -4.43 3.10
C LEU A 67 -14.34 -3.41 1.97
N ARG A 68 -14.84 -3.83 0.81
CA ARG A 68 -15.15 -2.96 -0.33
C ARG A 68 -16.15 -1.88 0.04
N ARG A 69 -17.24 -2.23 0.72
CA ARG A 69 -18.25 -1.28 1.18
C ARG A 69 -17.66 -0.26 2.15
N ARG A 70 -16.76 -0.68 3.07
CA ARG A 70 -16.08 0.24 4.00
C ARG A 70 -15.12 1.19 3.30
N ILE A 71 -14.33 0.71 2.34
CA ILE A 71 -13.43 1.57 1.54
C ILE A 71 -14.25 2.58 0.75
N LEU A 72 -15.30 2.14 0.05
CA LEU A 72 -16.17 3.03 -0.71
C LEU A 72 -16.90 4.04 0.18
N SER A 73 -17.42 3.63 1.33
CA SER A 73 -18.08 4.56 2.25
C SER A 73 -17.12 5.58 2.85
N ALA A 74 -15.88 5.18 3.15
CA ALA A 74 -14.86 6.08 3.67
C ALA A 74 -14.51 7.16 2.62
N GLU A 75 -14.38 6.78 1.36
CA GLU A 75 -14.09 7.72 0.27
C GLU A 75 -15.26 8.69 0.01
N ILE A 76 -16.50 8.19 0.04
CA ILE A 76 -17.70 9.04 -0.10
C ILE A 76 -17.81 10.03 1.07
N GLN A 77 -17.49 9.61 2.29
CA GLN A 77 -17.55 10.47 3.47
C GLN A 77 -16.43 11.53 3.45
N ARG A 78 -15.24 11.17 2.96
CA ARG A 78 -14.11 12.09 2.78
C ARG A 78 -14.37 13.13 1.69
N SER A 79 -14.93 12.72 0.55
CA SER A 79 -15.28 13.63 -0.53
C SER A 79 -16.42 14.60 -0.16
N ARG A 80 -17.42 14.14 0.61
CA ARG A 80 -18.49 15.02 1.12
C ARG A 80 -17.98 16.11 2.05
N THR A 81 -17.05 15.78 2.94
CA THR A 81 -16.50 16.75 3.91
C THR A 81 -15.50 17.70 3.26
N ALA A 82 -14.68 17.22 2.33
CA ALA A 82 -13.74 18.06 1.58
C ALA A 82 -14.46 19.10 0.70
N GLY A 83 -15.47 18.68 -0.07
CA GLY A 83 -16.20 19.59 -0.98
C GLY A 83 -17.05 20.65 -0.28
N TRP A 84 -17.54 20.37 0.93
CA TRP A 84 -18.37 21.34 1.65
C TRP A 84 -17.55 22.47 2.29
N SER A 85 -16.33 22.18 2.74
CA SER A 85 -15.44 23.20 3.29
C SER A 85 -14.99 24.23 2.25
N TRP A 86 -14.77 23.81 1.00
CA TRP A 86 -14.35 24.70 -0.08
C TRP A 86 -15.49 25.58 -0.60
N SER A 87 -16.72 25.07 -0.62
CA SER A 87 -17.88 25.87 -1.03
C SER A 87 -18.21 26.96 0.00
N LEU A 88 -18.09 26.68 1.31
CA LEU A 88 -18.27 27.69 2.35
C LEU A 88 -17.24 28.84 2.25
N GLY A 89 -16.00 28.53 1.87
CA GLY A 89 -14.97 29.55 1.59
C GLY A 89 -15.34 30.45 0.41
N ALA A 90 -15.86 29.88 -0.68
CA ALA A 90 -16.25 30.64 -1.87
C ALA A 90 -17.44 31.58 -1.63
N PHE A 91 -18.42 31.17 -0.81
CA PHE A 91 -19.56 32.02 -0.43
C PHE A 91 -19.15 33.17 0.50
N ALA A 92 -18.20 32.95 1.43
CA ALA A 92 -17.71 34.01 2.30
C ALA A 92 -17.00 35.14 1.53
N VAL A 93 -16.19 34.78 0.52
CA VAL A 93 -15.48 35.78 -0.31
C VAL A 93 -16.45 36.59 -1.17
N THR A 94 -17.45 35.95 -1.76
CA THR A 94 -18.47 36.65 -2.58
C THR A 94 -19.39 37.53 -1.73
N ALA A 95 -19.78 37.09 -0.53
CA ALA A 95 -20.56 37.93 0.39
C ALA A 95 -19.75 39.16 0.84
N ALA A 96 -18.46 38.99 1.15
CA ALA A 96 -17.59 40.10 1.54
C ALA A 96 -17.39 41.12 0.40
N THR A 97 -17.18 40.67 -0.84
CA THR A 97 -17.04 41.59 -1.99
C THR A 97 -18.33 42.35 -2.27
N VAL A 98 -19.50 41.68 -2.21
CA VAL A 98 -20.80 42.35 -2.38
C VAL A 98 -21.05 43.37 -1.27
N ALA A 99 -20.70 43.05 -0.02
CA ALA A 99 -20.82 43.98 1.10
C ALA A 99 -19.90 45.20 0.93
N ILE A 100 -18.67 45.01 0.46
CA ILE A 100 -17.74 46.13 0.15
C ILE A 100 -18.31 47.00 -0.99
N VAL A 101 -18.82 46.40 -2.07
CA VAL A 101 -19.41 47.15 -3.20
C VAL A 101 -20.64 47.94 -2.79
N LEU A 102 -21.47 47.41 -1.89
CA LEU A 102 -22.67 48.09 -1.39
C LEU A 102 -22.37 49.18 -0.36
N THR A 103 -21.30 49.03 0.43
CA THR A 103 -20.90 50.01 1.45
C THR A 103 -20.05 51.15 0.89
N LEU A 104 -19.44 50.98 -0.29
CA LEU A 104 -18.78 52.07 -0.97
C LEU A 104 -19.80 53.14 -1.36
N PRO A 105 -19.69 54.37 -0.83
CA PRO A 105 -20.61 55.44 -1.18
C PRO A 105 -20.53 55.67 -2.68
N ARG A 106 -21.70 55.72 -3.35
CA ARG A 106 -21.88 55.93 -4.80
C ARG A 106 -21.27 57.24 -5.35
N THR A 107 -20.56 57.98 -4.52
CA THR A 107 -19.91 59.26 -4.78
C THR A 107 -18.39 59.09 -4.96
N ALA A 108 -17.94 58.02 -5.62
CA ALA A 108 -16.54 57.92 -6.01
C ALA A 108 -16.28 58.84 -7.22
N PRO A 109 -15.29 59.74 -7.16
CA PRO A 109 -14.93 60.63 -8.25
C PRO A 109 -14.42 59.84 -9.46
N ARG A 110 -14.80 60.29 -10.67
CA ARG A 110 -14.46 59.67 -11.97
C ARG A 110 -12.94 59.57 -12.26
N GLU A 111 -12.08 60.13 -11.42
CA GLU A 111 -10.64 60.24 -11.68
C GLU A 111 -9.83 58.94 -11.44
N ILE A 112 -10.43 57.93 -10.80
CA ILE A 112 -9.74 56.65 -10.54
C ILE A 112 -9.69 55.76 -11.81
N GLY A 113 -10.54 56.02 -12.81
CA GLY A 113 -10.58 55.24 -14.06
C GLY A 113 -9.32 55.39 -14.91
N ASP A 114 -8.73 56.58 -14.93
CA ASP A 114 -7.59 56.87 -15.80
C ASP A 114 -6.26 56.35 -15.23
N SER A 115 -6.11 56.36 -13.90
CA SER A 115 -4.92 55.86 -13.21
C SER A 115 -4.81 54.33 -13.25
N LEU A 116 -5.93 53.60 -13.16
CA LEU A 116 -5.97 52.15 -13.36
C LEU A 116 -5.70 51.77 -14.82
N ARG A 117 -6.17 52.57 -15.79
CA ARG A 117 -5.92 52.33 -17.21
C ARG A 117 -4.44 52.53 -17.58
N SER A 118 -3.77 53.53 -16.98
CA SER A 118 -2.33 53.72 -17.13
C SER A 118 -1.50 52.64 -16.42
N ALA A 119 -1.95 52.13 -15.27
CA ALA A 119 -1.26 51.05 -14.57
C ALA A 119 -1.37 49.70 -15.31
N LEU A 120 -2.54 49.42 -15.91
CA LEU A 120 -2.77 48.23 -16.72
C LEU A 120 -2.11 48.31 -18.10
N SER A 121 -1.97 49.51 -18.70
CA SER A 121 -1.22 49.65 -19.97
C SER A 121 0.30 49.57 -19.77
N GLY A 122 0.82 50.04 -18.63
CA GLY A 122 2.25 49.94 -18.29
C GLY A 122 2.71 48.51 -17.95
N ALA A 123 1.79 47.65 -17.49
CA ALA A 123 2.11 46.25 -17.16
C ALA A 123 2.24 45.33 -18.39
N ASN A 124 1.77 45.76 -19.57
CA ASN A 124 1.85 44.95 -20.80
C ASN A 124 3.15 45.19 -21.60
N ASP A 125 3.92 46.23 -21.26
CA ASP A 125 5.12 46.64 -22.00
C ASP A 125 6.44 46.08 -21.42
N LYS A 126 6.36 45.29 -20.34
CA LYS A 126 7.51 44.61 -19.71
C LYS A 126 7.35 43.10 -19.62
N ARG A 127 6.61 42.49 -20.55
CA ARG A 127 6.90 41.09 -20.88
C ARG A 127 8.20 41.07 -21.66
N ASN A 128 9.28 41.13 -20.88
CA ASN A 128 10.54 40.47 -21.23
C ASN A 128 10.16 39.15 -21.89
N LEU A 129 10.40 39.07 -23.19
CA LEU A 129 10.61 37.84 -23.93
C LEU A 129 11.81 37.13 -23.29
N VAL A 130 11.63 36.57 -22.10
CA VAL A 130 12.35 35.36 -21.75
C VAL A 130 11.73 34.33 -22.67
N ALA A 131 12.48 33.93 -23.71
CA ALA A 131 12.20 32.77 -24.50
C ALA A 131 12.04 31.59 -23.53
N VAL A 132 10.79 31.30 -23.18
CA VAL A 132 10.39 30.04 -22.56
C VAL A 132 10.28 29.07 -23.74
N GLU A 133 11.42 28.66 -24.28
CA GLU A 133 11.52 27.62 -25.32
C GLU A 133 11.46 26.20 -24.73
N ASP A 134 11.06 26.04 -23.46
CA ASP A 134 11.05 24.72 -22.83
C ASP A 134 9.92 24.60 -21.78
N LEU A 135 8.73 25.09 -22.13
CA LEU A 135 7.51 24.72 -21.40
C LEU A 135 6.96 23.44 -22.04
N PRO A 136 6.98 22.29 -21.33
CA PRO A 136 6.40 21.06 -21.84
C PRO A 136 4.91 21.27 -22.12
N ASP A 137 4.41 20.59 -23.15
CA ASP A 137 3.01 20.65 -23.58
C ASP A 137 2.06 20.56 -22.36
N PRO A 138 0.99 21.37 -22.30
CA PRO A 138 0.06 21.38 -21.17
C PRO A 138 -0.68 20.05 -20.96
N GLU A 139 -0.45 19.05 -21.81
CA GLU A 139 -0.94 17.68 -21.63
C GLU A 139 -0.05 16.86 -20.67
N ASP A 140 1.20 17.28 -20.40
CA ASP A 140 2.11 16.57 -19.48
C ASP A 140 1.99 17.03 -18.01
N VAL A 141 1.55 18.26 -17.75
CA VAL A 141 1.53 18.81 -16.38
C VAL A 141 0.30 18.36 -15.57
N VAL A 142 -0.75 17.85 -16.22
CA VAL A 142 -1.94 17.31 -15.53
C VAL A 142 -1.66 15.97 -14.84
N THR A 143 -0.51 15.34 -15.10
CA THR A 143 -0.18 14.01 -14.56
C THR A 143 0.49 14.06 -13.17
N LEU A 144 0.95 15.22 -12.69
CA LEU A 144 1.75 15.31 -11.45
C LEU A 144 0.96 15.51 -10.14
N LEU A 145 -0.37 15.73 -10.20
CA LEU A 145 -1.21 15.88 -9.00
C LEU A 145 -2.23 14.77 -8.79
N LEU A 146 -2.31 13.78 -9.69
CA LEU A 146 -3.01 12.53 -9.39
C LEU A 146 -1.98 11.55 -8.80
N PRO A 147 -2.27 10.88 -7.67
CA PRO A 147 -1.48 9.71 -7.29
C PRO A 147 -1.47 8.76 -8.50
N PRO A 148 -0.31 8.19 -8.87
CA PRO A 148 -0.24 7.29 -10.01
C PRO A 148 -1.36 6.25 -9.84
N PRO A 149 -2.25 6.05 -10.83
CA PRO A 149 -3.22 4.98 -10.74
C PRO A 149 -2.40 3.73 -10.49
N ALA A 150 -2.66 3.08 -9.34
CA ALA A 150 -2.03 1.82 -8.96
C ALA A 150 -1.92 0.99 -10.23
N ALA A 151 -0.67 0.73 -10.65
CA ALA A 151 -0.33 0.24 -11.97
C ALA A 151 -1.35 -0.83 -12.37
N ARG A 152 -2.30 -0.42 -13.21
CA ARG A 152 -3.09 -1.38 -13.97
C ARG A 152 -2.06 -1.94 -14.91
N GLU A 153 -1.46 -3.05 -14.51
CA GLU A 153 -0.76 -3.93 -15.41
C GLU A 153 -1.63 -4.05 -16.65
N SER A 154 -1.17 -3.42 -17.73
CA SER A 154 -1.80 -3.50 -19.01
C SER A 154 -1.71 -4.97 -19.41
N ASN A 155 -2.82 -5.67 -19.25
CA ASN A 155 -3.07 -7.00 -19.81
C ASN A 155 -3.08 -6.97 -21.37
N ALA A 156 -2.43 -5.98 -21.99
CA ALA A 156 -2.31 -5.82 -23.43
C ALA A 156 -1.33 -6.82 -24.05
N ASP A 157 -0.53 -7.51 -23.22
CA ASP A 157 0.42 -8.54 -23.68
C ASP A 157 0.09 -9.93 -23.10
N ARG A 158 -1.17 -10.17 -22.74
CA ARG A 158 -1.63 -11.54 -22.48
C ARG A 158 -1.84 -12.20 -23.84
N PRO A 159 -0.97 -13.16 -24.27
CA PRO A 159 -1.18 -13.87 -25.51
C PRO A 159 -2.56 -14.53 -25.45
N GLU A 160 -3.39 -14.23 -26.45
CA GLU A 160 -4.67 -14.91 -26.63
C GLU A 160 -4.43 -16.41 -26.49
N PRO A 161 -5.17 -17.13 -25.62
CA PRO A 161 -5.13 -18.58 -25.63
C PRO A 161 -5.63 -18.99 -27.02
N LYS A 162 -4.70 -19.44 -27.87
CA LYS A 162 -5.02 -20.12 -29.13
C LYS A 162 -6.03 -21.19 -28.78
N ARG A 163 -7.30 -20.93 -29.12
CA ARG A 163 -8.36 -21.93 -29.14
C ARG A 163 -7.98 -22.93 -30.20
N THR A 164 -7.17 -23.92 -29.81
CA THR A 164 -7.03 -25.18 -30.54
C THR A 164 -8.39 -25.84 -30.44
N ASN A 165 -9.20 -25.57 -31.45
CA ASN A 165 -10.45 -26.26 -31.72
C ASN A 165 -10.08 -27.68 -32.18
N GLU A 166 -9.53 -28.49 -31.26
CA GLU A 166 -9.44 -29.92 -31.44
C GLU A 166 -10.85 -30.47 -31.33
N ARG A 167 -11.44 -30.50 -32.51
CA ARG A 167 -12.53 -31.31 -33.00
C ARG A 167 -12.36 -32.76 -32.55
N ARG A 168 -12.55 -33.04 -31.26
CA ARG A 168 -12.60 -34.40 -30.73
C ARG A 168 -13.97 -34.94 -31.05
N GLY A 169 -13.95 -35.91 -31.96
CA GLY A 169 -15.12 -36.53 -32.55
C GLY A 169 -16.16 -36.92 -31.51
N SER A 170 -17.40 -36.59 -31.88
CA SER A 170 -18.59 -37.29 -31.43
C SER A 170 -18.40 -38.80 -31.65
N MET A 171 -18.31 -39.57 -30.58
CA MET A 171 -18.70 -40.97 -30.63
C MET A 171 -19.51 -41.32 -29.38
N GLY A 172 -20.75 -41.71 -29.65
CA GLY A 172 -21.42 -42.78 -28.91
C GLY A 172 -21.95 -42.44 -27.53
N PHE A 173 -23.13 -41.81 -27.48
CA PHE A 173 -24.06 -42.06 -26.38
C PHE A 173 -24.53 -43.52 -26.46
N ALA A 174 -23.88 -44.41 -25.70
CA ALA A 174 -24.43 -45.71 -25.37
C ALA A 174 -25.19 -45.59 -24.05
N LYS A 175 -26.50 -45.77 -24.17
CA LYS A 175 -27.50 -45.92 -23.11
C LYS A 175 -27.26 -47.25 -22.39
N SER A 176 -27.11 -47.23 -21.07
CA SER A 176 -27.38 -48.36 -20.16
C SER A 176 -27.71 -47.74 -18.81
N SER A 177 -29.00 -47.71 -18.44
CA SER A 177 -29.69 -48.77 -17.67
C SER A 177 -29.04 -48.90 -16.29
N GLU A 178 -29.62 -48.27 -15.27
CA GLU A 178 -30.53 -48.94 -14.32
C GLU A 178 -29.92 -50.24 -13.77
N GLU A 179 -29.38 -50.20 -12.54
CA GLU A 179 -29.47 -51.31 -11.57
C GLU A 179 -28.98 -50.82 -10.18
N SER A 180 -29.93 -50.55 -9.30
CA SER A 180 -30.07 -51.15 -7.96
C SER A 180 -28.85 -51.27 -7.01
N ARG A 181 -28.93 -50.55 -5.85
CA ARG A 181 -28.73 -50.93 -4.41
C ARG A 181 -27.71 -52.04 -4.01
N PRO A 182 -27.17 -52.11 -2.75
CA PRO A 182 -27.71 -51.57 -1.50
C PRO A 182 -26.69 -50.98 -0.48
N GLU A 183 -27.28 -50.48 0.60
CA GLU A 183 -26.70 -50.22 1.92
C GLU A 183 -26.01 -51.47 2.52
N SER A 184 -24.88 -51.29 3.21
CA SER A 184 -24.44 -52.10 4.36
C SER A 184 -23.16 -51.48 4.94
N SER A 185 -23.21 -51.01 6.19
CA SER A 185 -22.74 -51.70 7.41
C SER A 185 -21.31 -51.29 7.80
N VAL A 186 -21.18 -50.42 8.81
CA VAL A 186 -20.69 -50.77 10.17
C VAL A 186 -19.31 -51.42 10.20
N LEU A 187 -18.33 -50.70 10.76
CA LEU A 187 -17.18 -51.17 11.57
C LEU A 187 -16.45 -49.90 12.06
N SER A 188 -16.79 -49.32 13.22
CA SER A 188 -16.22 -49.67 14.54
C SER A 188 -14.77 -50.17 14.47
N GLY A 189 -13.85 -49.26 14.76
CA GLY A 189 -12.44 -49.55 15.02
C GLY A 189 -11.92 -48.61 16.10
N ALA A 190 -12.21 -48.96 17.35
CA ALA A 190 -11.60 -48.37 18.54
C ALA A 190 -10.25 -49.05 18.82
N ALA A 191 -9.20 -48.25 18.94
CA ALA A 191 -7.95 -48.50 19.67
C ALA A 191 -7.23 -47.13 19.66
N GLU A 192 -7.34 -46.28 20.68
CA GLU A 192 -6.77 -46.45 22.02
C GLU A 192 -5.30 -46.88 21.96
N SER A 193 -4.43 -45.88 21.81
CA SER A 193 -3.00 -45.99 22.08
C SER A 193 -2.59 -44.74 22.86
N MET A 194 -2.62 -44.88 24.18
CA MET A 194 -1.94 -44.01 25.13
C MET A 194 -0.43 -44.00 24.85
N ALA A 195 0.17 -42.83 24.70
CA ALA A 195 1.60 -42.66 24.91
C ALA A 195 1.90 -41.23 25.36
N ALA A 196 2.01 -41.09 26.68
CA ALA A 196 2.90 -40.20 27.42
C ALA A 196 3.14 -38.80 26.83
N GLY A 197 2.31 -37.86 27.26
CA GLY A 197 2.68 -36.45 27.28
C GLY A 197 3.93 -36.23 28.13
N SER A 198 5.01 -35.81 27.50
CA SER A 198 6.10 -35.12 28.19
C SER A 198 5.56 -33.76 28.66
N PRO A 199 5.74 -33.36 29.93
CA PRO A 199 5.42 -32.02 30.35
C PRO A 199 6.38 -31.06 29.65
N GLU A 200 5.89 -30.43 28.58
CA GLU A 200 6.51 -29.26 27.98
C GLU A 200 6.75 -28.26 29.11
N LYS A 201 8.03 -28.00 29.40
CA LYS A 201 8.45 -26.87 30.22
C LYS A 201 7.84 -25.63 29.58
N VAL A 202 6.79 -25.12 30.19
CA VAL A 202 6.26 -23.78 29.94
C VAL A 202 7.38 -22.82 30.27
N VAL A 203 8.16 -22.46 29.24
CA VAL A 203 9.08 -21.33 29.32
C VAL A 203 8.19 -20.10 29.43
N PRO A 204 8.25 -19.33 30.52
CA PRO A 204 7.50 -18.09 30.60
C PRO A 204 7.97 -17.20 29.46
N ILE A 205 7.07 -16.95 28.50
CA ILE A 205 7.25 -15.91 27.50
C ILE A 205 7.20 -14.59 28.28
N VAL A 206 8.37 -14.09 28.66
CA VAL A 206 8.53 -12.74 29.17
C VAL A 206 8.27 -11.83 27.99
N ILE A 207 7.03 -11.36 27.87
CA ILE A 207 6.67 -10.25 26.99
C ILE A 207 7.37 -9.03 27.57
N ILE A 208 8.57 -8.72 27.08
CA ILE A 208 9.20 -7.44 27.34
C ILE A 208 8.42 -6.42 26.50
N GLU A 209 7.40 -5.81 27.11
CA GLU A 209 6.82 -4.57 26.59
C GLU A 209 7.94 -3.54 26.52
N LYS A 210 8.54 -3.38 25.33
CA LYS A 210 9.35 -2.21 25.01
C LYS A 210 8.39 -1.01 24.99
N LYS A 211 8.20 -0.38 26.15
CA LYS A 211 7.78 1.02 26.22
C LYS A 211 8.84 1.81 25.45
N ASN A 212 8.56 2.10 24.18
CA ASN A 212 9.19 3.20 23.47
C ASN A 212 8.73 4.49 24.16
N THR A 213 9.34 4.80 25.30
CA THR A 213 9.42 6.17 25.80
C THR A 213 10.30 6.92 24.82
N LEU A 214 9.63 7.57 23.86
CA LEU A 214 10.16 8.75 23.17
C LEU A 214 10.26 9.87 24.21
N ASP A 215 11.21 9.76 25.14
CA ASP A 215 11.62 10.86 26.02
C ASP A 215 12.60 11.73 25.25
N GLY A 216 12.03 12.55 24.38
CA GLY A 216 12.65 13.80 23.96
C GLY A 216 12.44 14.84 25.05
N THR A 217 13.45 15.01 25.89
CA THR A 217 13.87 16.29 26.50
C THR A 217 12.79 17.21 27.09
N ALA A 218 12.66 17.24 28.42
CA ALA A 218 12.60 18.50 29.19
C ALA A 218 12.51 18.24 30.71
N GLU A 219 13.44 18.89 31.43
CA GLU A 219 13.34 19.30 32.84
C GLU A 219 13.36 18.21 33.93
N ALA A 220 14.59 17.85 34.32
CA ALA A 220 14.90 17.36 35.66
C ALA A 220 14.51 18.41 36.71
N LYS A 221 13.33 18.26 37.33
CA LYS A 221 13.05 18.78 38.67
C LYS A 221 13.30 17.67 39.67
N GLU A 222 14.49 17.70 40.25
CA GLU A 222 14.89 16.92 41.40
C GLU A 222 13.95 17.25 42.58
N LYS A 223 12.97 16.39 42.84
CA LYS A 223 12.25 16.34 44.11
C LYS A 223 12.82 15.19 44.91
N THR A 224 13.80 15.49 45.73
CA THR A 224 14.25 14.68 46.85
C THR A 224 13.09 14.55 47.83
N SER A 225 12.34 13.45 47.72
CA SER A 225 11.37 13.02 48.74
C SER A 225 12.10 12.12 49.72
N THR A 226 12.55 12.70 50.83
CA THR A 226 12.99 11.98 52.02
C THR A 226 11.80 11.23 52.62
N ASN A 227 11.74 9.92 52.40
CA ASN A 227 10.91 9.05 53.22
C ASN A 227 11.71 8.69 54.47
N ASP A 228 11.40 9.41 55.54
CA ASP A 228 11.74 9.04 56.91
C ASP A 228 11.08 7.69 57.24
N LEU A 229 11.92 6.66 57.34
CA LEU A 229 11.54 5.36 57.90
C LEU A 229 11.58 5.49 59.43
N ALA A 230 10.44 5.80 60.03
CA ALA A 230 10.26 5.72 61.48
C ALA A 230 10.29 4.25 61.92
N ILE A 231 11.39 3.86 62.56
CA ILE A 231 11.49 2.65 63.37
C ILE A 231 11.08 3.06 64.79
N GLY A 232 9.96 2.51 65.26
CA GLY A 232 9.55 2.43 66.66
C GLY A 232 8.55 1.28 66.75
N GLY A 233 8.53 0.42 67.75
CA GLY A 233 9.11 0.44 69.10
C GLY A 233 8.23 -0.49 69.92
#